data_AF-A0A1V4IBN6-F1
#
_entry.id   AF-A0A1V4IBN6-F1
#
_cell.length_a   1.000
_cell.length_b   1.000
_cell.length_c   1.000
_cell.angle_alpha   90.00
_cell.angle_beta   90.00
_cell.angle_gamma   90.00
#
_symmetry.space_group_name_H-M   'P 1'
#
loop_
_entity.id
_entity.type
_entity.pdbx_description
1 polymer ?
#
loop_
_entity_poly.entity_id
_entity_poly.type
_entity_poly.pdbx_seq_one_letter_code
_entity_poly.pdbx_strand_id
1 'polypeptide(L)'
;MLTGMSQVELANKIGISRSVLNEVEAGYRDKILRPTLLKLLTVLDKDILCDDYYLFVLEQEKKLKPLVEKYGLRKLARMIGVDPSSLDHWKRGDYQISRKCFEILWKLE
;
A
#
# COMPACT_ATOMS: atom_id res chain seq x y z
N MET A 1 -19.09 14.17 -1.18
CA MET A 1 -18.99 13.84 0.27
C MET A 1 -19.03 12.33 0.40
N LEU A 2 -17.95 11.73 0.93
CA LEU A 2 -17.86 10.27 1.06
C LEU A 2 -18.60 9.72 2.31
N THR A 3 -18.90 10.55 3.31
CA THR A 3 -19.40 10.09 4.62
C THR A 3 -20.51 10.95 5.24
N GLY A 4 -21.01 11.96 4.53
CA GLY A 4 -21.97 12.94 5.07
C GLY A 4 -21.41 13.90 6.13
N MET A 5 -20.13 13.77 6.52
CA MET A 5 -19.41 14.70 7.40
C MET A 5 -18.69 15.77 6.59
N SER A 6 -18.38 16.91 7.23
CA SER A 6 -17.43 17.85 6.63
C SER A 6 -16.03 17.22 6.56
N GLN A 7 -15.23 17.63 5.58
CA GLN A 7 -13.85 17.14 5.45
C GLN A 7 -13.00 17.42 6.69
N VAL A 8 -13.28 18.51 7.41
CA VAL A 8 -12.53 18.90 8.63
C VAL A 8 -12.84 17.93 9.77
N GLU A 9 -14.10 17.61 9.98
CA GLU A 9 -14.52 16.63 10.99
C GLU A 9 -13.98 15.25 10.66
N LEU A 10 -14.05 14.85 9.38
CA LEU A 10 -13.54 13.57 8.91
C LEU A 10 -12.02 13.47 9.10
N ALA A 11 -11.26 14.50 8.72
CA ALA A 11 -9.81 14.59 8.89
C ALA A 11 -9.39 14.40 10.36
N ASN A 12 -10.05 15.14 11.25
CA ASN A 12 -9.79 15.10 12.69
C ASN A 12 -10.14 13.73 13.28
N LYS A 13 -11.26 13.14 12.86
CA LYS A 13 -11.71 11.83 13.33
C LYS A 13 -10.74 10.70 12.98
N ILE A 14 -10.22 10.70 11.75
CA ILE A 14 -9.32 9.64 11.26
C ILE A 14 -7.83 9.94 11.50
N GLY A 15 -7.51 11.17 11.90
CA GLY A 15 -6.13 11.60 12.15
C GLY A 15 -5.27 11.62 10.89
N ILE A 16 -5.80 12.18 9.79
CA ILE A 16 -5.06 12.49 8.56
C ILE A 16 -5.31 13.95 8.16
N SER A 17 -4.42 14.54 7.37
CA SER A 17 -4.58 15.93 6.95
C SER A 17 -5.75 16.09 5.98
N ARG A 18 -6.38 17.26 5.99
CA ARG A 18 -7.40 17.62 5.01
C ARG A 18 -6.89 17.54 3.56
N SER A 19 -5.61 17.88 3.34
CA SER A 19 -5.00 17.78 2.00
C SER A 19 -5.03 16.35 1.47
N VAL A 20 -4.71 15.37 2.31
CA VAL A 20 -4.75 13.95 1.92
C VAL A 20 -6.18 13.52 1.58
N LEU A 21 -7.19 13.96 2.36
CA LEU A 21 -8.59 13.69 2.02
C LEU A 21 -9.00 14.31 0.68
N ASN A 22 -8.60 15.56 0.41
CA ASN A 22 -8.89 16.22 -0.85
C ASN A 22 -8.30 15.47 -2.05
N GLU A 23 -7.05 15.02 -1.93
CA GLU A 23 -6.39 14.23 -2.98
C GLU A 23 -7.15 12.93 -3.23
N VAL A 24 -7.50 12.18 -2.17
CA VAL A 24 -8.24 10.93 -2.27
C VAL A 24 -9.63 11.13 -2.89
N GLU A 25 -10.36 12.18 -2.48
CA GLU A 25 -11.67 12.54 -3.03
C GLU A 25 -11.58 12.99 -4.50
N ALA A 26 -10.49 13.66 -4.88
CA ALA A 26 -10.21 14.05 -6.26
C ALA A 26 -9.64 12.91 -7.13
N GLY A 27 -9.44 11.71 -6.55
CA GLY A 27 -8.93 10.53 -7.26
C GLY A 27 -7.40 10.42 -7.32
N TYR A 28 -6.66 11.36 -6.71
CA TYR A 28 -5.21 11.29 -6.57
C TYR A 28 -4.83 10.36 -5.42
N ARG A 29 -4.52 9.10 -5.77
CA ARG A 29 -4.26 8.02 -4.79
C ARG A 29 -2.91 7.37 -5.00
N ASP A 30 -2.01 7.95 -5.77
CA ASP A 30 -0.72 7.34 -6.13
C ASP A 30 0.30 7.32 -4.97
N LYS A 31 0.05 8.07 -3.88
CA LYS A 31 1.03 8.32 -2.80
C LYS A 31 0.53 7.96 -1.39
N ILE A 32 -0.53 7.16 -1.27
CA ILE A 32 -1.05 6.78 0.03
C ILE A 32 -0.10 5.77 0.68
N LEU A 33 0.42 6.10 1.86
CA LEU A 33 1.22 5.19 2.67
C LEU A 33 0.32 4.25 3.48
N ARG A 34 0.79 3.02 3.74
CA ARG A 34 0.04 1.96 4.43
C ARG A 34 -0.61 2.42 5.74
N PRO A 35 0.05 3.18 6.65
CA PRO A 35 -0.61 3.68 7.85
C PRO A 35 -1.79 4.61 7.55
N THR A 36 -1.67 5.47 6.54
CA THR A 36 -2.74 6.36 6.07
C THR A 36 -3.86 5.57 5.40
N LEU A 37 -3.52 4.56 4.60
CA LEU A 37 -4.48 3.65 3.96
C LEU A 37 -5.34 2.94 5.01
N LEU A 38 -4.71 2.38 6.06
CA LEU A 38 -5.43 1.71 7.14
C LEU A 38 -6.40 2.64 7.87
N LYS A 39 -6.01 3.91 8.11
CA LYS A 39 -6.91 4.92 8.69
C LYS A 39 -8.09 5.24 7.76
N LEU A 40 -7.84 5.43 6.46
CA LEU A 40 -8.87 5.71 5.48
C LEU A 40 -9.88 4.55 5.36
N LEU A 41 -9.42 3.30 5.43
CA LEU A 41 -10.29 2.11 5.40
C LEU A 41 -11.22 1.97 6.62
N THR A 42 -11.03 2.77 7.68
CA THR A 42 -11.99 2.81 8.80
C THR A 42 -13.28 3.56 8.46
N VAL A 43 -13.28 4.35 7.38
CA VAL A 43 -14.40 5.22 6.98
C VAL A 43 -14.76 5.11 5.50
N LEU A 44 -13.86 4.60 4.66
CA LEU A 44 -14.09 4.37 3.23
C LEU A 44 -14.13 2.88 2.93
N ASP A 45 -15.00 2.51 2.00
CA ASP A 45 -15.06 1.15 1.49
C ASP A 45 -13.73 0.77 0.82
N LYS A 46 -13.29 -0.47 1.07
CA LYS A 46 -12.09 -1.05 0.50
C LYS A 46 -12.17 -1.10 -1.02
N ASP A 47 -13.34 -1.41 -1.58
CA ASP A 47 -13.54 -1.51 -3.03
C ASP A 47 -13.53 -0.14 -3.71
N ILE A 48 -13.82 0.92 -2.94
CA ILE A 48 -13.71 2.30 -3.42
C ILE A 48 -12.25 2.74 -3.37
N LEU A 49 -11.50 2.40 -2.32
CA LEU A 49 -10.19 2.98 -2.04
C LEU A 49 -9.02 2.23 -2.68
N CYS A 50 -9.06 0.90 -2.68
CA CYS A 50 -7.94 0.05 -3.05
C CYS A 50 -8.03 -0.43 -4.49
N ASP A 51 -6.94 -0.27 -5.24
CA ASP A 51 -6.67 -1.03 -6.45
C ASP A 51 -5.82 -2.27 -6.11
N ASP A 52 -5.46 -3.07 -7.12
CA ASP A 52 -4.66 -4.30 -6.94
C ASP A 52 -3.37 -4.06 -6.17
N TYR A 53 -2.73 -2.90 -6.37
CA TYR A 53 -1.53 -2.52 -5.64
C TYR A 53 -1.82 -2.32 -4.16
N TYR A 54 -2.85 -1.54 -3.81
CA TYR A 54 -3.18 -1.33 -2.40
C TYR A 54 -3.71 -2.58 -1.71
N LEU A 55 -4.42 -3.44 -2.43
CA LEU A 55 -4.78 -4.78 -1.96
C LEU A 55 -3.53 -5.61 -1.65
N PHE A 56 -2.50 -5.53 -2.48
CA PHE A 56 -1.21 -6.16 -2.21
C PHE A 56 -0.52 -5.56 -0.98
N VAL A 57 -0.46 -4.22 -0.87
CA VAL A 57 0.20 -3.53 0.25
C VAL A 57 -0.40 -3.94 1.61
N LEU A 58 -1.71 -4.15 1.69
CA LEU A 58 -2.36 -4.62 2.91
C LEU A 58 -1.88 -6.00 3.38
N GLU A 59 -1.48 -6.85 2.43
CA GLU A 59 -1.10 -8.25 2.66
C GLU A 59 0.36 -8.56 2.30
N GLN A 60 1.19 -7.54 2.06
CA GLN A 60 2.51 -7.69 1.44
C GLN A 60 3.40 -8.68 2.19
N GLU A 61 3.34 -8.73 3.51
CA GLU A 61 4.12 -9.65 4.34
C GLU A 61 3.75 -11.12 4.05
N LYS A 62 2.46 -11.39 3.91
CA LYS A 62 1.93 -12.73 3.62
C LYS A 62 2.23 -13.14 2.18
N LYS A 63 2.15 -12.20 1.23
CA LYS A 63 2.39 -12.44 -0.20
C LYS A 63 3.88 -12.56 -0.55
N LEU A 64 4.76 -11.79 0.11
CA LEU A 64 6.19 -11.82 -0.15
C LEU A 64 6.91 -13.04 0.46
N LYS A 65 6.45 -13.58 1.59
CA LYS A 65 7.02 -14.78 2.23
C LYS A 65 7.16 -15.97 1.27
N PRO A 66 6.09 -16.47 0.61
CA PRO A 66 6.20 -17.62 -0.28
C PRO A 66 7.06 -17.35 -1.51
N LEU A 67 7.09 -16.11 -2.01
CA LEU A 67 7.97 -15.73 -3.13
C LEU A 67 9.45 -15.79 -2.71
N VAL A 68 9.76 -15.31 -1.50
CA VAL A 68 11.12 -15.41 -0.94
C VAL A 68 11.51 -16.86 -0.65
N GLU A 69 10.60 -17.71 -0.21
CA GLU A 69 10.83 -19.15 -0.02
C GLU A 69 11.08 -19.86 -1.37
N LYS A 70 10.31 -19.53 -2.40
CA LYS A 70 10.42 -20.12 -3.75
C LYS A 70 11.70 -19.74 -4.47
N TYR A 71 12.06 -18.46 -4.47
CA TYR A 71 13.19 -17.96 -5.26
C TYR A 71 14.47 -17.73 -4.44
N GLY A 72 14.34 -17.54 -3.13
CA GLY A 72 15.39 -17.01 -2.26
C GLY A 72 15.46 -15.48 -2.32
N LEU A 73 15.72 -14.85 -1.16
CA LEU A 73 15.72 -13.39 -0.99
C LEU A 73 16.59 -12.65 -2.02
N ARG A 74 17.86 -13.06 -2.17
CA ARG A 74 18.82 -12.38 -3.07
C ARG A 74 18.44 -12.52 -4.55
N LYS A 75 17.93 -13.68 -4.95
CA LYS A 75 17.51 -13.93 -6.33
C LYS A 75 16.26 -13.12 -6.66
N LEU A 76 15.26 -13.12 -5.78
CA LEU A 76 14.04 -12.34 -5.96
C LEU A 76 14.35 -10.84 -6.02
N ALA A 77 15.19 -10.32 -5.12
CA ALA A 77 15.60 -8.92 -5.11
C ALA A 77 16.26 -8.51 -6.45
N ARG A 78 17.14 -9.38 -7.00
CA ARG A 78 17.74 -9.17 -8.32
C ARG A 78 16.70 -9.18 -9.44
N MET A 79 15.73 -10.10 -9.40
CA MET A 79 14.67 -10.20 -10.41
C MET A 79 13.79 -8.94 -10.46
N ILE A 80 13.52 -8.34 -9.30
CA ILE A 80 12.71 -7.10 -9.21
C ILE A 80 13.53 -5.81 -9.23
N GLY A 81 14.86 -5.92 -9.31
CA GLY A 81 15.77 -4.79 -9.44
C GLY A 81 15.97 -3.93 -8.18
N VAL A 82 15.99 -4.55 -6.99
CA VAL A 82 16.20 -3.85 -5.71
C VAL A 82 17.26 -4.52 -4.84
N ASP A 83 17.69 -3.82 -3.79
CA ASP A 83 18.58 -4.39 -2.79
C ASP A 83 17.87 -5.46 -1.93
N PRO A 84 18.52 -6.58 -1.59
CA PRO A 84 17.93 -7.62 -0.72
C PRO A 84 17.41 -7.10 0.62
N SER A 85 18.01 -6.04 1.18
CA SER A 85 17.56 -5.43 2.44
C SER A 85 16.23 -4.71 2.26
N SER A 86 16.01 -4.04 1.13
CA SER A 86 14.71 -3.41 0.81
C SER A 86 13.61 -4.46 0.77
N LEU A 87 13.88 -5.59 0.09
CA LEU A 87 12.94 -6.70 0.02
C LEU A 87 12.70 -7.35 1.40
N ASP A 88 13.73 -7.47 2.24
CA ASP A 88 13.57 -8.01 3.59
C ASP A 88 12.70 -7.11 4.47
N HIS A 89 12.89 -5.80 4.43
CA HIS A 89 12.03 -4.84 5.12
C HIS A 89 10.58 -4.88 4.63
N TRP A 90 10.35 -5.03 3.32
CA TRP A 90 8.98 -5.20 2.79
C TRP A 90 8.33 -6.48 3.29
N LYS A 91 9.07 -7.59 3.29
CA LYS A 91 8.61 -8.88 3.83
C LYS A 91 8.28 -8.81 5.32
N ARG A 92 9.00 -7.99 6.09
CA ARG A 92 8.75 -7.75 7.53
C ARG A 92 7.62 -6.76 7.79
N GLY A 93 7.24 -5.96 6.79
CA GLY A 93 6.21 -4.93 6.94
C GLY A 93 6.75 -3.58 7.40
N ASP A 94 8.07 -3.43 7.55
CA ASP A 94 8.72 -2.19 8.01
C ASP A 94 8.50 -1.05 7.01
N TYR A 95 8.55 -1.38 5.71
CA TYR A 95 8.36 -0.43 4.62
C TYR A 95 7.34 -0.95 3.60
N GLN A 96 6.68 -0.02 2.92
CA GLN A 96 5.76 -0.32 1.82
C GLN A 96 6.55 -0.58 0.53
N ILE A 97 6.18 -1.65 -0.19
CA ILE A 97 6.72 -1.91 -1.52
C ILE A 97 6.32 -0.79 -2.50
N SER A 98 7.23 -0.36 -3.38
CA SER A 98 6.89 0.62 -4.43
C SER A 98 5.95 0.00 -5.48
N ARG A 99 5.06 0.81 -6.06
CA ARG A 99 4.16 0.36 -7.14
C ARG A 99 4.91 -0.26 -8.32
N LYS A 100 6.02 0.35 -8.74
CA LYS A 100 6.89 -0.20 -9.80
C LYS A 100 7.37 -1.61 -9.50
N CYS A 101 7.76 -1.89 -8.25
CA CYS A 101 8.23 -3.23 -7.87
C CYS A 101 7.08 -4.23 -7.78
N PHE A 102 5.90 -3.80 -7.31
CA PHE A 102 4.69 -4.62 -7.36
C PHE A 102 4.33 -5.03 -8.79
N GLU A 103 4.38 -4.10 -9.75
CA GLU A 103 4.10 -4.40 -11.17
C GLU A 103 5.08 -5.42 -11.77
N ILE A 104 6.33 -5.46 -11.29
CA ILE A 104 7.29 -6.49 -11.69
C ILE A 104 6.96 -7.82 -11.04
N LEU A 105 6.64 -7.83 -9.73
CA LEU A 105 6.23 -9.04 -9.02
C LEU A 105 4.99 -9.69 -9.64
N TRP A 106 4.00 -8.87 -10.03
CA TRP A 106 2.77 -9.33 -10.67
C TRP A 106 3.01 -10.08 -11.98
N LYS A 107 4.14 -9.85 -12.65
CA LYS A 107 4.53 -10.56 -13.88
C LYS A 107 5.29 -11.86 -13.62
N LEU A 108 5.61 -12.16 -12.36
CA LEU A 108 6.31 -13.39 -11.95
C LEU A 108 5.35 -14.48 -11.47
N GLU A 109 4.10 -14.11 -11.14
CA GLU A 109 2.98 -15.02 -10.89
C GLU A 109 2.38 -15.50 -12.21
#